data_AF-A0AB37HD26-F1
#
_entry.id   AF-A0AB37HD26-F1
#
_cell.length_a   1.000
_cell.length_b   1.000
_cell.length_c   1.000
_cell.angle_alpha   90.00
_cell.angle_beta   90.00
_cell.angle_gamma   90.00
#
_symmetry.space_group_name_H-M   'P 1'
#
loop_
_entity.id
_entity.type
_entity.pdbx_description
1 polymer ?
#
loop_
_entity_poly.entity_id
_entity_poly.type
_entity_poly.pdbx_seq_one_letter_code
_entity_poly.pdbx_strand_id
1 'polypeptide(L)'
;MYTGLRIKVTVKQEFRQIINEINNEETYFSEYVEQFSFLDKFAKTRRSDLIPTGTSAYMPTGWLTGEYPNEQATDGFDRNIDMNTGLWIFQCCLKNYDNEIDIFLTDVLANIIESSEHIEKKSEGDNNSIFYKYINGEIVSVN
;
A
#
# COMPACT_ATOMS: atom_id res chain seq x y z
N MET A 1 0.15 11.12 12.88
CA MET A 1 1.55 10.65 12.84
C MET A 1 1.80 10.14 11.44
N TYR A 2 2.98 10.40 10.84
CA TYR A 2 3.30 9.76 9.58
C TYR A 2 3.49 8.26 9.82
N THR A 3 2.91 7.45 8.95
CA THR A 3 3.06 6.00 9.01
C THR A 3 3.42 5.54 7.61
N GLY A 4 4.53 4.82 7.53
CA GLY A 4 5.01 4.21 6.30
C GLY A 4 4.49 2.79 6.16
N LEU A 5 4.31 2.39 4.90
CA LEU A 5 3.85 1.09 4.48
C LEU A 5 4.79 0.58 3.38
N ARG A 6 5.24 -0.67 3.51
CA ARG A 6 5.95 -1.41 2.46
C ARG A 6 5.21 -2.69 2.16
N ILE A 7 4.91 -2.90 0.88
CA ILE A 7 4.13 -4.03 0.38
C ILE A 7 4.90 -4.74 -0.72
N LYS A 8 4.93 -6.08 -0.63
CA LYS A 8 5.28 -7.01 -1.71
C LYS A 8 4.32 -8.20 -1.62
N VAL A 9 3.35 -8.25 -2.52
CA VAL A 9 2.22 -9.19 -2.49
C VAL A 9 1.89 -9.67 -3.89
N THR A 10 1.16 -10.78 -3.99
CA THR A 10 0.61 -11.27 -5.25
C THR A 10 -0.88 -10.94 -5.29
N VAL A 11 -1.30 -10.15 -6.27
CA VAL A 11 -2.69 -9.73 -6.48
C VAL A 11 -3.46 -10.79 -7.27
N LYS A 12 -4.69 -11.10 -6.85
CA LYS A 12 -5.58 -12.03 -7.55
C LYS A 12 -5.83 -11.54 -8.96
N GLN A 13 -5.95 -12.48 -9.90
CA GLN A 13 -6.04 -12.18 -11.32
C GLN A 13 -7.12 -11.15 -11.68
N GLU A 14 -8.29 -11.24 -11.05
CA GLU A 14 -9.44 -10.35 -11.28
C GLU A 14 -9.23 -8.90 -10.83
N PHE A 15 -8.26 -8.62 -9.96
CA PHE A 15 -7.96 -7.27 -9.46
C PHE A 15 -6.75 -6.62 -10.12
N ARG A 16 -5.94 -7.36 -10.90
CA ARG A 16 -4.68 -6.86 -11.46
C ARG A 16 -4.85 -5.61 -12.32
N GLN A 17 -5.92 -5.56 -13.13
CA GLN A 17 -6.18 -4.42 -14.00
C GLN A 17 -6.41 -3.14 -13.20
N ILE A 18 -7.24 -3.21 -12.14
CA ILE A 18 -7.54 -2.09 -11.26
C ILE A 18 -6.29 -1.64 -10.52
N ILE A 19 -5.49 -2.59 -10.03
CA ILE A 19 -4.22 -2.25 -9.39
C ILE A 19 -3.25 -1.60 -10.37
N ASN A 20 -3.21 -2.03 -11.63
CA ASN A 20 -2.41 -1.38 -12.65
C ASN A 20 -2.84 0.07 -12.93
N GLU A 21 -4.14 0.31 -13.04
CA GLU A 21 -4.71 1.66 -13.19
C GLU A 21 -4.34 2.53 -11.98
N ILE A 22 -4.58 2.05 -10.74
CA ILE A 22 -4.22 2.77 -9.51
C ILE A 22 -2.70 3.02 -9.38
N ASN A 23 -1.87 2.12 -9.90
CA ASN A 23 -0.42 2.19 -9.72
C ASN A 23 0.26 3.14 -10.72
N ASN A 24 -0.31 3.26 -11.92
CA ASN A 24 0.32 3.89 -13.09
C ASN A 24 -0.49 5.06 -13.68
N GLU A 25 -1.75 5.22 -13.30
CA GLU A 25 -2.67 6.26 -13.78
C GLU A 25 -3.13 7.16 -12.61
N GLU A 26 -3.80 8.27 -12.91
CA GLU A 26 -4.40 9.15 -11.88
C GLU A 26 -5.74 8.58 -11.38
N THR A 27 -5.73 7.31 -10.97
CA THR A 27 -6.94 6.56 -10.56
C THR A 27 -6.85 6.11 -9.12
N TYR A 28 -7.98 6.13 -8.41
CA TYR A 28 -8.04 5.85 -6.98
C TYR A 28 -9.03 4.73 -6.64
N PHE A 29 -8.82 4.05 -5.50
CA PHE A 29 -9.75 3.03 -5.00
C PHE A 29 -11.20 3.54 -4.86
N SER A 30 -11.39 4.83 -4.59
CA SER A 30 -12.72 5.45 -4.50
C SER A 30 -13.54 5.37 -5.77
N GLU A 31 -12.90 5.25 -6.94
CA GLU A 31 -13.58 5.19 -8.24
C GLU A 31 -14.20 3.81 -8.52
N TYR A 32 -13.80 2.78 -7.78
CA TYR A 32 -14.29 1.41 -7.96
C TYR A 32 -15.27 0.96 -6.88
N VAL A 33 -15.75 1.86 -6.02
CA VAL A 33 -16.67 1.53 -4.91
C VAL A 33 -17.98 0.90 -5.41
N GLU A 34 -18.49 1.33 -6.57
CA GLU A 34 -19.70 0.73 -7.18
C GLU A 34 -19.49 -0.72 -7.61
N GLN A 35 -18.27 -1.08 -8.00
CA GLN A 35 -17.91 -2.43 -8.42
C GLN A 35 -17.53 -3.31 -7.22
N PHE A 36 -16.88 -2.73 -6.21
CA PHE A 36 -16.34 -3.45 -5.05
C PHE A 36 -16.72 -2.74 -3.75
N SER A 37 -17.80 -3.20 -3.14
CA SER A 37 -18.33 -2.59 -1.91
C SER A 37 -17.38 -2.65 -0.71
N PHE A 38 -16.39 -3.55 -0.71
CA PHE A 38 -15.36 -3.59 0.33
C PHE A 38 -14.45 -2.34 0.34
N LEU A 39 -14.45 -1.55 -0.75
CA LEU A 39 -13.71 -0.30 -0.84
C LEU A 39 -14.41 0.88 -0.15
N ASP A 40 -15.71 0.80 0.15
CA ASP A 40 -16.54 1.94 0.60
C ASP A 40 -15.97 2.64 1.84
N LYS A 41 -15.56 1.86 2.83
CA LYS A 41 -15.02 2.42 4.07
C LYS A 41 -13.65 3.06 3.84
N PHE A 42 -12.79 2.44 3.03
CA PHE A 42 -11.48 3.01 2.70
C PHE A 42 -11.62 4.31 1.91
N ALA A 43 -12.48 4.33 0.89
CA ALA A 43 -12.76 5.49 0.05
C ALA A 43 -13.25 6.74 0.82
N LYS A 44 -13.88 6.54 1.99
CA LYS A 44 -14.35 7.63 2.87
C LYS A 44 -13.26 8.22 3.75
N THR A 45 -12.09 7.59 3.81
CA THR A 45 -10.96 8.13 4.57
C THR A 45 -10.28 9.28 3.81
N ARG A 46 -9.74 10.25 4.55
CA ARG A 46 -9.21 11.51 3.98
C ARG A 46 -8.01 11.35 3.05
N ARG A 47 -7.30 10.22 3.13
CA ARG A 47 -5.99 10.01 2.50
C ARG A 47 -5.89 8.65 1.81
N SER A 48 -7.03 8.09 1.43
CA SER A 48 -7.10 6.82 0.71
C SER A 48 -6.41 6.86 -0.65
N ASP A 49 -6.40 8.04 -1.27
CA ASP A 49 -5.69 8.36 -2.51
C ASP A 49 -4.15 8.26 -2.38
N LEU A 50 -3.60 8.31 -1.16
CA LEU A 50 -2.16 8.22 -0.92
C LEU A 50 -1.64 6.79 -0.79
N ILE A 51 -2.46 5.76 -1.02
CA ILE A 51 -2.02 4.36 -1.11
C ILE A 51 -2.37 3.87 -2.52
N PRO A 52 -1.40 3.42 -3.35
CA PRO A 52 0.04 3.21 -3.06
C PRO A 52 0.95 4.41 -3.36
N THR A 53 0.39 5.58 -3.66
CA THR A 53 1.12 6.67 -4.34
C THR A 53 1.73 7.73 -3.43
N GLY A 54 1.44 7.69 -2.13
CA GLY A 54 1.92 8.66 -1.16
C GLY A 54 3.45 8.70 -1.07
N THR A 55 3.99 9.89 -0.75
CA THR A 55 5.44 10.13 -0.63
C THR A 55 6.13 9.08 0.25
N SER A 56 7.36 8.72 -0.09
CA SER A 56 8.17 7.82 0.74
C SER A 56 8.88 8.52 1.91
N ALA A 57 8.58 9.80 2.19
CA ALA A 57 9.36 10.70 3.04
C ALA A 57 9.80 10.19 4.43
N TYR A 58 9.13 9.16 4.99
CA TYR A 58 9.45 8.63 6.32
C TYR A 58 9.99 7.18 6.31
N MET A 59 10.19 6.59 5.12
CA MET A 59 10.89 5.31 4.93
C MET A 59 11.83 5.28 3.70
N PRO A 60 12.45 6.39 3.22
CA PRO A 60 13.31 6.29 2.06
C PRO A 60 14.66 5.67 2.44
N THR A 61 15.30 4.97 1.50
CA THR A 61 16.72 4.57 1.65
C THR A 61 17.68 5.74 1.46
N GLY A 62 17.22 6.82 0.84
CA GLY A 62 18.02 8.00 0.58
C GLY A 62 17.20 9.12 -0.06
N TRP A 63 17.87 10.26 -0.25
CA TRP A 63 17.33 11.43 -0.93
C TRP A 63 18.31 11.86 -2.01
N LEU A 64 17.86 11.95 -3.26
CA LEU A 64 18.67 12.49 -4.35
C LEU A 64 18.76 14.01 -4.24
N THR A 65 19.81 14.61 -4.80
CA THR A 65 19.89 16.06 -4.93
C THR A 65 19.08 16.52 -6.14
N GLY A 66 18.08 17.40 -5.97
CA GLY A 66 17.26 17.89 -7.09
C GLY A 66 15.88 18.40 -6.70
N GLU A 67 14.97 18.46 -7.68
CA GLU A 67 13.57 18.84 -7.50
C GLU A 67 12.76 17.71 -6.86
N TYR A 68 11.76 18.09 -6.03
CA TYR A 68 10.84 17.15 -5.41
C TYR A 68 9.86 16.54 -6.43
N PRO A 69 9.45 15.26 -6.28
CA PRO A 69 9.91 14.30 -5.28
C PRO A 69 11.30 13.71 -5.62
N ASN A 70 12.21 13.73 -4.65
CA ASN A 70 13.59 13.26 -4.77
C ASN A 70 13.92 12.09 -3.82
N GLU A 71 12.91 11.59 -3.10
CA GLU A 71 13.00 10.38 -2.29
C GLU A 71 13.37 9.14 -3.13
N GLN A 72 14.24 8.29 -2.58
CA GLN A 72 14.54 6.98 -3.15
C GLN A 72 13.75 5.91 -2.39
N ALA A 73 13.03 5.08 -3.15
CA ALA A 73 12.39 3.90 -2.60
C ALA A 73 13.45 2.95 -2.04
N THR A 74 13.05 2.18 -1.04
CA THR A 74 13.92 1.13 -0.52
C THR A 74 14.20 0.10 -1.60
N ASP A 75 15.44 -0.43 -1.67
CA ASP A 75 15.81 -1.42 -2.68
C ASP A 75 14.79 -2.57 -2.71
N GLY A 76 14.22 -2.82 -3.90
CA GLY A 76 13.18 -3.82 -4.11
C GLY A 76 11.77 -3.43 -3.67
N PHE A 77 11.51 -2.16 -3.36
CA PHE A 77 10.20 -1.57 -3.04
C PHE A 77 9.76 -0.45 -4.00
N ASP A 78 10.42 -0.33 -5.15
CA ASP A 78 9.96 0.54 -6.23
C ASP A 78 8.52 0.18 -6.63
N ARG A 79 7.69 1.21 -6.78
CA ARG A 79 6.27 1.04 -7.07
C ARG A 79 6.10 0.40 -8.45
N ASN A 80 5.55 -0.82 -8.50
CA ASN A 80 5.32 -1.57 -9.74
C ASN A 80 4.29 -2.69 -9.53
N ILE A 81 3.62 -3.08 -10.62
CA ILE A 81 2.82 -4.30 -10.72
C ILE A 81 3.28 -5.09 -11.95
N ASP A 82 3.66 -6.35 -11.78
CA ASP A 82 3.86 -7.27 -12.89
C ASP A 82 2.53 -7.94 -13.26
N MET A 83 1.99 -7.60 -14.44
CA MET A 83 0.69 -8.09 -14.89
C MET A 83 0.65 -9.60 -15.16
N ASN A 84 1.80 -10.23 -15.43
CA ASN A 84 1.86 -11.67 -15.68
C ASN A 84 1.77 -12.46 -14.37
N THR A 85 2.50 -12.02 -13.35
CA THR A 85 2.61 -12.73 -12.06
C THR A 85 1.63 -12.21 -11.01
N GLY A 86 1.15 -10.97 -11.13
CA GLY A 86 0.38 -10.27 -10.10
C GLY A 86 1.25 -9.68 -8.99
N LEU A 87 2.59 -9.71 -9.11
CA LEU A 87 3.50 -9.19 -8.10
C LEU A 87 3.37 -7.67 -8.01
N TRP A 88 2.74 -7.20 -6.93
CA TRP A 88 2.56 -5.78 -6.61
C TRP A 88 3.53 -5.37 -5.51
N ILE A 89 4.32 -4.35 -5.81
CA ILE A 89 5.35 -3.82 -4.95
C ILE A 89 5.12 -2.33 -4.81
N PHE A 90 5.14 -1.80 -3.59
CA PHE A 90 5.21 -0.37 -3.37
C PHE A 90 5.69 0.00 -1.98
N GLN A 91 6.08 1.26 -1.85
CA GLN A 91 6.31 1.94 -0.58
C GLN A 91 5.64 3.30 -0.60
N CYS A 92 4.89 3.61 0.46
CA CYS A 92 4.26 4.92 0.63
C CYS A 92 4.24 5.33 2.11
N CYS A 93 4.07 6.62 2.37
CA CYS A 93 3.81 7.17 3.69
C CYS A 93 2.63 8.14 3.63
N LEU A 94 1.82 8.11 4.66
CA LEU A 94 0.71 9.05 4.86
C LEU A 94 0.54 9.37 6.33
N LYS A 95 -0.12 10.48 6.64
CA LYS A 95 -0.59 10.71 8.00
C LYS A 95 -1.80 9.82 8.24
N ASN A 96 -1.65 8.83 9.10
CA ASN A 96 -2.68 7.84 9.41
C ASN A 96 -3.66 8.40 10.46
N TYR A 97 -4.51 9.36 10.07
CA TYR A 97 -5.44 10.05 10.99
C TYR A 97 -6.74 9.27 11.23
N ASP A 98 -7.25 8.63 10.18
CA ASP A 98 -8.54 7.95 10.15
C ASP A 98 -8.35 6.41 10.12
N ASN A 99 -7.19 5.93 10.56
CA ASN A 99 -6.76 4.53 10.46
C ASN A 99 -6.75 4.01 9.02
N GLU A 100 -6.39 4.87 8.06
CA GLU A 100 -6.34 4.57 6.62
C GLU A 100 -5.54 3.30 6.32
N ILE A 101 -4.38 3.13 6.97
CA ILE A 101 -3.53 1.95 6.78
C ILE A 101 -4.19 0.69 7.33
N ASP A 102 -4.78 0.75 8.52
CA ASP A 102 -5.38 -0.44 9.12
C ASP A 102 -6.63 -0.87 8.31
N ILE A 103 -7.43 0.11 7.85
CA ILE A 103 -8.57 -0.14 6.94
C ILE A 103 -8.09 -0.70 5.59
N PHE A 104 -7.02 -0.15 5.02
CA PHE A 104 -6.43 -0.67 3.79
C PHE A 104 -6.00 -2.13 3.97
N LEU A 105 -5.29 -2.46 5.04
CA LEU A 105 -4.83 -3.83 5.30
C LEU A 105 -6.01 -4.81 5.46
N THR A 106 -7.02 -4.47 6.27
CA THR A 106 -8.09 -5.41 6.61
C THR A 106 -9.19 -5.49 5.55
N ASP A 107 -9.56 -4.36 4.96
CA ASP A 107 -10.77 -4.28 4.13
C ASP A 107 -10.42 -4.29 2.64
N VAL A 108 -9.25 -3.79 2.24
CA VAL A 108 -8.80 -3.77 0.83
C VAL A 108 -7.82 -4.90 0.55
N LEU A 109 -6.62 -4.85 1.13
CA LEU A 109 -5.50 -5.74 0.80
C LEU A 109 -5.89 -7.21 0.98
N ALA A 110 -6.52 -7.56 2.10
CA ALA A 110 -7.00 -8.91 2.39
C ALA A 110 -7.93 -9.50 1.32
N ASN A 111 -8.73 -8.65 0.67
CA ASN A 111 -9.70 -9.07 -0.35
C ASN A 111 -9.07 -9.24 -1.74
N ILE A 112 -7.98 -8.53 -2.03
CA ILE A 112 -7.43 -8.44 -3.40
C ILE A 112 -6.18 -9.29 -3.64
N ILE A 113 -5.54 -9.84 -2.60
CA ILE A 113 -4.29 -10.62 -2.73
C ILE A 113 -4.51 -12.13 -2.59
N GLU A 114 -3.59 -12.91 -3.17
CA GLU A 114 -3.49 -14.37 -3.05
C GLU A 114 -2.41 -14.77 -2.04
N SER A 115 -1.33 -14.00 -1.96
CA SER A 115 -0.20 -14.26 -1.07
C SER A 115 0.57 -12.99 -0.73
N SER A 116 1.33 -13.04 0.36
CA SER A 116 2.19 -11.94 0.81
C SER A 116 3.63 -12.41 0.98
N GLU A 117 4.58 -11.71 0.37
CA GLU A 117 6.01 -11.88 0.64
C GLU A 117 6.46 -10.91 1.74
N HIS A 118 5.96 -9.66 1.72
CA HIS A 118 6.31 -8.62 2.69
C HIS A 118 5.14 -7.68 2.92
N ILE A 119 4.79 -7.46 4.19
CA ILE A 119 3.87 -6.40 4.61
C ILE A 119 4.47 -5.80 5.89
N GLU A 120 4.79 -4.52 5.85
CA GLU A 120 5.44 -3.80 6.95
C GLU A 120 4.80 -2.44 7.16
N LYS A 121 4.45 -2.14 8.41
CA LYS A 121 3.99 -0.83 8.87
C LYS A 121 5.01 -0.25 9.83
N LYS A 122 5.34 1.03 9.70
CA LYS A 122 6.19 1.74 10.67
C LYS A 122 5.66 3.14 10.94
N SER A 123 5.28 3.44 12.18
CA SER A 123 4.87 4.79 12.56
C SER A 123 6.06 5.66 12.94
N GLU A 124 5.94 6.95 12.67
CA GLU A 124 6.88 7.98 13.08
C GLU A 124 6.98 8.02 14.62
N GLY A 125 8.14 7.63 15.15
CA GLY A 125 8.39 7.55 16.60
C GLY A 125 8.41 6.14 17.16
N ASP A 126 7.99 5.13 16.39
CA ASP A 126 8.16 3.73 16.77
C ASP A 126 9.62 3.31 16.53
N ASN A 127 10.21 2.61 17.52
CA ASN A 127 11.57 2.08 17.39
C ASN A 127 11.65 0.91 16.41
N ASN A 128 10.56 0.14 16.28
CA ASN A 128 10.50 -1.09 15.50
C ASN A 128 9.34 -1.04 14.51
N SER A 129 9.52 -1.72 13.38
CA SER A 129 8.42 -1.97 12.44
C SER A 129 7.49 -3.07 12.95
N ILE A 130 6.24 -3.05 12.50
CA ILE A 130 5.27 -4.13 12.67
C ILE A 130 5.16 -4.86 11.33
N PHE A 131 5.37 -6.18 11.36
CA PHE A 131 5.26 -7.03 10.18
C PHE A 131 3.92 -7.76 10.16
N TYR A 132 3.46 -8.10 8.96
CA TYR A 132 2.20 -8.82 8.77
C TYR A 132 2.36 -9.97 7.77
N LYS A 133 1.43 -10.92 7.84
CA LYS A 133 1.28 -12.01 6.87
C LYS A 133 -0.17 -12.14 6.44
N TYR A 134 -0.36 -12.56 5.19
CA TYR A 134 -1.65 -13.02 4.69
C TYR A 134 -1.85 -14.50 5.05
N ILE A 135 -2.87 -14.80 5.85
CA ILE A 135 -3.19 -16.14 6.32
C ILE A 135 -4.70 -16.33 6.20
N ASN A 136 -5.12 -17.29 5.37
CA ASN A 136 -6.53 -17.70 5.21
C ASN A 136 -7.52 -16.55 4.95
N GLY A 137 -7.14 -15.56 4.14
CA GLY A 137 -8.02 -14.43 3.85
C GLY A 137 -7.84 -13.22 4.77
N GLU A 138 -6.95 -13.29 5.77
CA GLU A 138 -6.76 -12.23 6.76
C GLU A 138 -5.31 -11.72 6.78
N ILE A 139 -5.14 -10.43 7.07
CA ILE A 139 -3.82 -9.83 7.32
C ILE A 139 -3.58 -9.83 8.83
N VAL A 140 -2.61 -10.63 9.27
CA VAL A 140 -2.32 -10.87 10.70
C VAL A 140 -0.94 -10.33 11.03
N SER A 141 -0.83 -9.56 12.11
CA SER A 141 0.48 -9.08 12.59
C SER A 141 1.33 -10.23 13.11
N VAL A 142 2.61 -10.22 12.78
CA VAL A 142 3.60 -11.18 13.26
C VAL A 142 4.71 -10.44 14.01
N ASN A 143 5.06 -10.99 15.17
CA ASN A 143 6.17 -10.49 16.00
C ASN A 143 7.50 -11.10 15.55
#